data_AF-A0A661IR79-F1
#
_entry.id   AF-A0A661IR79-F1
#
_cell.length_a   1.000
_cell.length_b   1.000
_cell.length_c   1.000
_cell.angle_alpha   90.00
_cell.angle_beta   90.00
_cell.angle_gamma   90.00
#
_symmetry.space_group_name_H-M   'P 1'
#
loop_
_entity.id
_entity.type
_entity.pdbx_description
1 polymer ?
#
loop_
_entity_poly.entity_id
_entity_poly.type
_entity_poly.pdbx_seq_one_letter_code
_entity_poly.pdbx_strand_id
1 'polypeptide(L)'
;MDLTVIKGTMPKRRVPKKELKAPDEVQTRLSRFVNFLFTHRRWIVGGVIAVLLVGAGVYLWQKRQLRLEEEASWLLSQALREEKVSQREAKLKEVISRYRGAPSASLALLFRARLRMGQKRWQEAQRDLEDFLGRSPPPPLETAAQCLLADVYRAQGKAEEAEAALERCQQRGKGWMEAYA
;
A
#
# COMPACT_ATOMS: atom_id res chain seq x y z
N MET A 1 3.34 -33.34 -85.70
CA MET A 1 2.27 -32.95 -84.76
C MET A 1 2.78 -33.18 -83.36
N ASP A 2 2.63 -32.15 -82.53
CA ASP A 2 3.46 -31.80 -81.39
C ASP A 2 3.65 -32.82 -80.26
N LEU A 3 4.88 -32.80 -79.76
CA LEU A 3 5.30 -33.25 -78.44
C LEU A 3 4.77 -32.25 -77.39
N THR A 4 4.13 -32.72 -76.32
CA THR A 4 4.36 -32.28 -74.92
C THR A 4 3.35 -32.93 -73.97
N VAL A 5 3.64 -34.15 -73.51
CA VAL A 5 3.05 -34.67 -72.28
C VAL A 5 4.02 -34.32 -71.15
N ILE A 6 3.68 -33.30 -70.38
CA ILE A 6 4.43 -32.86 -69.19
C ILE A 6 4.33 -33.97 -68.13
N LYS A 7 5.34 -34.85 -68.08
CA LYS A 7 5.55 -35.78 -66.96
C LYS A 7 6.00 -34.99 -65.74
N GLY A 8 5.05 -34.54 -64.93
CA GLY A 8 5.30 -34.06 -63.58
C GLY A 8 5.84 -35.19 -62.71
N THR A 9 7.15 -35.22 -62.48
CA THR A 9 7.77 -36.06 -61.46
C THR A 9 7.68 -35.33 -60.13
N MET A 10 6.64 -35.63 -59.33
CA MET A 10 6.64 -35.22 -57.93
C MET A 10 7.62 -36.10 -57.15
N PRO A 11 8.64 -35.54 -56.48
CA PRO A 11 9.50 -36.34 -55.62
C PRO A 11 8.68 -36.81 -54.41
N LYS A 12 8.58 -38.13 -54.22
CA LYS A 12 7.99 -38.75 -53.02
C LYS A 12 8.86 -38.39 -51.81
N ARG A 13 8.56 -37.26 -51.17
CA ARG A 13 9.18 -36.83 -49.91
C ARG A 13 8.80 -37.84 -48.84
N ARG A 14 9.77 -38.64 -48.38
CA ARG A 14 9.57 -39.56 -47.24
C ARG A 14 9.34 -38.71 -46.00
N VAL A 15 8.10 -38.70 -45.50
CA VAL A 15 7.76 -38.03 -44.24
C VAL A 15 8.48 -38.77 -43.11
N PRO A 16 9.32 -38.10 -42.31
CA PRO A 16 10.02 -38.74 -41.21
C PRO A 16 9.01 -39.16 -40.13
N LYS A 17 9.02 -40.45 -39.76
CA LYS A 17 8.15 -41.07 -38.73
C LYS A 17 8.24 -40.45 -37.31
N LYS A 18 8.94 -39.33 -37.13
CA LYS A 18 9.14 -38.66 -35.84
C LYS A 18 8.03 -37.67 -35.47
N GLU A 19 7.27 -37.16 -36.44
CA GLU A 19 6.20 -36.18 -36.15
C GLU A 19 4.87 -36.82 -35.70
N LEU A 20 4.77 -38.15 -35.72
CA LEU A 20 3.59 -38.90 -35.25
C LEU A 20 3.69 -39.37 -33.78
N LYS A 21 4.80 -39.10 -33.06
CA LYS A 21 4.98 -39.47 -31.64
C LYS A 21 4.75 -38.32 -30.63
N ALA A 22 4.66 -37.08 -31.10
CA ALA A 22 4.25 -35.94 -30.29
C ALA A 22 2.81 -36.03 -29.70
N PRO A 23 1.80 -36.61 -30.38
CA PRO A 23 0.47 -36.73 -29.79
C PRO A 23 0.44 -37.65 -28.56
N ASP A 24 1.24 -38.72 -28.50
CA ASP A 24 1.21 -39.68 -27.39
C ASP A 24 1.88 -39.15 -26.11
N GLU A 25 2.98 -38.38 -26.22
CA GLU A 25 3.63 -37.77 -25.05
C GLU A 25 2.80 -36.65 -24.44
N VAL A 26 2.16 -35.84 -25.28
CA VAL A 26 1.23 -34.80 -24.83
C VAL A 26 -0.02 -35.45 -24.26
N GLN A 27 -0.58 -36.49 -24.88
CA GLN A 27 -1.74 -37.22 -24.36
C GLN A 27 -1.44 -37.96 -23.04
N THR A 28 -0.26 -38.55 -22.87
CA THR A 28 0.12 -39.23 -21.62
C THR A 28 0.47 -38.25 -20.50
N ARG A 29 0.94 -37.04 -20.82
CA ARG A 29 1.08 -35.94 -19.85
C ARG A 29 -0.28 -35.34 -19.50
N LEU A 30 -1.16 -35.12 -20.48
CA LEU A 30 -2.53 -34.64 -20.27
C LEU A 30 -3.34 -35.61 -19.44
N SER A 31 -3.33 -36.90 -19.78
CA SER A 31 -4.07 -37.93 -19.05
C SER A 31 -3.58 -38.09 -17.62
N ARG A 32 -2.26 -38.01 -17.36
CA ARG A 32 -1.73 -37.96 -15.98
C ARG A 32 -2.19 -36.71 -15.23
N PHE A 33 -2.23 -35.55 -15.88
CA PHE A 33 -2.73 -34.31 -15.28
C PHE A 33 -4.23 -34.40 -14.97
N VAL A 34 -5.01 -34.95 -15.91
CA VAL A 34 -6.45 -35.13 -15.79
C VAL A 34 -6.78 -36.15 -14.70
N ASN A 35 -6.07 -37.29 -14.66
CA ASN A 35 -6.22 -38.27 -13.57
C ASN A 35 -5.83 -37.68 -12.22
N PHE A 36 -4.78 -36.86 -12.18
CA PHE A 36 -4.38 -36.15 -10.96
C PHE A 36 -5.47 -35.16 -10.48
N LEU A 37 -6.06 -34.39 -11.40
CA LEU A 37 -7.19 -33.50 -11.12
C LEU A 37 -8.41 -34.26 -10.59
N PHE A 38 -8.76 -35.40 -11.19
CA PHE A 38 -9.91 -36.21 -10.76
C PHE A 38 -9.67 -36.88 -9.41
N THR A 39 -8.46 -37.38 -9.16
CA THR A 39 -8.07 -38.05 -7.91
C THR A 39 -8.04 -37.05 -6.74
N HIS A 40 -7.56 -35.83 -6.98
CA HIS A 40 -7.43 -34.78 -5.95
C HIS A 40 -8.50 -33.69 -6.03
N ARG A 41 -9.61 -33.90 -6.76
CA ARG A 41 -10.60 -32.85 -7.05
C ARG A 41 -11.11 -32.12 -5.81
N ARG A 42 -11.31 -32.84 -4.70
CA ARG A 42 -11.82 -32.26 -3.44
C ARG A 42 -10.82 -31.30 -2.80
N TRP A 43 -9.53 -31.66 -2.83
CA TRP A 43 -8.44 -30.81 -2.33
C TRP A 43 -8.19 -29.61 -3.25
N ILE A 44 -8.24 -29.80 -4.57
CA ILE A 44 -8.07 -28.71 -5.54
C ILE A 44 -9.21 -27.71 -5.44
N VAL A 45 -10.47 -28.18 -5.40
CA VAL A 45 -11.64 -27.31 -5.23
C VAL A 45 -11.57 -26.57 -3.89
N GLY A 46 -11.18 -27.24 -2.80
CA GLY A 46 -10.94 -26.60 -1.51
C GLY A 46 -9.87 -25.51 -1.57
N GLY A 47 -8.76 -25.77 -2.26
CA GLY A 47 -7.69 -24.80 -2.47
C GLY A 47 -8.13 -23.58 -3.28
N VAL A 48 -8.86 -23.79 -4.38
CA VAL A 48 -9.39 -22.69 -5.20
C VAL A 48 -10.39 -21.85 -4.42
N ILE A 49 -11.30 -22.47 -3.67
CA ILE A 49 -12.26 -21.74 -2.81
C ILE A 49 -11.51 -20.95 -1.75
N ALA A 50 -10.49 -21.53 -1.10
CA ALA A 50 -9.69 -20.82 -0.11
C ALA A 50 -9.00 -19.58 -0.71
N VAL A 51 -8.39 -19.71 -1.89
CA VAL A 51 -7.75 -18.59 -2.60
C VAL A 51 -8.78 -17.52 -2.96
N LEU A 52 -9.96 -17.90 -3.46
CA LEU A 52 -11.03 -16.95 -3.77
C LEU A 52 -11.55 -16.21 -2.53
N LEU A 53 -11.70 -16.91 -1.40
CA LEU A 53 -12.14 -16.30 -0.14
C LEU A 53 -11.10 -15.32 0.41
N VAL A 54 -9.82 -15.69 0.39
CA VAL A 54 -8.72 -14.80 0.79
C VAL A 54 -8.65 -13.58 -0.13
N GLY A 55 -8.72 -13.80 -1.45
CA GLY A 55 -8.71 -12.72 -2.43
C GLY A 55 -9.89 -11.76 -2.26
N ALA A 56 -11.10 -12.28 -2.07
CA ALA A 56 -12.29 -11.47 -1.79
C ALA A 56 -12.16 -10.71 -0.47
N GLY A 57 -11.62 -11.35 0.58
CA GLY A 57 -11.36 -10.71 1.86
C GLY A 57 -10.40 -9.51 1.74
N VAL A 58 -9.26 -9.71 1.08
CA VAL A 58 -8.28 -8.64 0.82
C VAL A 58 -8.90 -7.53 -0.04
N TYR A 59 -9.62 -7.89 -1.10
CA TYR A 59 -10.28 -6.91 -1.97
C TYR A 59 -11.31 -6.05 -1.22
N LEU A 60 -12.16 -6.68 -0.40
CA LEU A 60 -13.15 -5.97 0.41
C LEU A 60 -12.48 -5.07 1.46
N TRP A 61 -11.40 -5.54 2.09
CA TRP A 61 -10.62 -4.75 3.04
C TRP A 61 -9.97 -3.53 2.37
N GLN A 62 -9.33 -3.72 1.22
CA GLN A 62 -8.70 -2.65 0.44
C GLN A 62 -9.73 -1.63 -0.04
N LYS A 63 -10.88 -2.09 -0.54
CA LYS A 63 -11.99 -1.22 -0.96
C LYS A 63 -12.58 -0.42 0.19
N ARG A 64 -12.62 -0.99 1.40
CA ARG A 64 -13.10 -0.31 2.60
C ARG A 64 -12.10 0.75 3.09
N GLN A 65 -10.81 0.47 3.05
CA GLN A 65 -9.75 1.43 3.38
C GLN A 65 -9.77 2.65 2.45
N LEU A 66 -9.91 2.43 1.14
CA LEU A 66 -9.97 3.51 0.15
C LEU A 66 -11.15 4.47 0.38
N ARG A 67 -12.36 3.94 0.61
CA ARG A 67 -13.54 4.79 0.87
C ARG A 67 -13.40 5.60 2.15
N LEU A 68 -12.84 4.98 3.21
CA LEU A 68 -12.58 5.67 4.46
C LEU A 68 -11.57 6.80 4.27
N GLU A 69 -10.53 6.60 3.46
CA GLU A 69 -9.53 7.62 3.17
C GLU A 69 -10.06 8.74 2.28
N GLU A 70 -10.92 8.45 1.30
CA GLU A 70 -11.55 9.47 0.44
C GLU A 70 -12.37 10.49 1.27
N GLU A 71 -13.24 9.99 2.16
CA GLU A 71 -14.04 10.86 3.02
C GLU A 71 -13.18 11.64 4.03
N ALA A 72 -12.19 10.97 4.63
CA ALA A 72 -11.27 11.58 5.57
C ALA A 72 -10.44 12.69 4.91
N SER A 73 -9.94 12.44 3.70
CA SER A 73 -9.16 13.38 2.90
C SER A 73 -9.99 14.58 2.48
N TRP A 74 -11.25 14.36 2.08
CA TRP A 74 -12.19 15.44 1.78
C TRP A 74 -12.43 16.35 2.98
N LEU A 75 -12.70 15.79 4.15
CA LEU A 75 -12.91 16.56 5.38
C LEU A 75 -11.63 17.25 5.86
N LEU A 76 -10.47 16.60 5.73
CA LEU A 76 -9.16 17.22 6.01
C LEU A 76 -8.93 18.44 5.09
N SER A 77 -9.19 18.29 3.79
CA SER A 77 -9.09 19.39 2.82
C SER A 77 -9.99 20.57 3.18
N GLN A 78 -11.22 20.31 3.63
CA GLN A 78 -12.11 21.36 4.13
C GLN A 78 -11.56 22.02 5.40
N ALA A 79 -11.04 21.23 6.34
CA ALA A 79 -10.45 21.75 7.58
C ALA A 79 -9.28 22.69 7.29
N LEU A 80 -8.39 22.33 6.35
CA LEU A 80 -7.22 23.15 6.01
C LEU A 80 -7.58 24.44 5.27
N ARG A 81 -8.70 24.47 4.54
CA ARG A 81 -9.22 25.68 3.88
C ARG A 81 -9.93 26.64 4.83
N GLU A 82 -10.37 26.16 5.99
CA GLU A 82 -11.06 26.98 6.98
C GLU A 82 -10.12 28.05 7.55
N GLU A 83 -10.45 29.33 7.42
CA GLU A 83 -9.61 30.43 7.90
C GLU A 83 -9.69 30.59 9.42
N LYS A 84 -10.88 30.36 9.99
CA LYS A 84 -11.12 30.52 11.42
C LYS A 84 -10.45 29.40 12.19
N VAL A 85 -9.45 29.75 13.00
CA VAL A 85 -8.66 28.82 13.82
C VAL A 85 -9.53 27.88 14.66
N SER A 86 -10.59 28.39 15.30
CA SER A 86 -11.49 27.56 16.11
C SER A 86 -12.27 26.53 15.30
N GLN A 87 -12.76 26.92 14.12
CA GLN A 87 -13.48 26.03 13.21
C GLN A 87 -12.54 25.01 12.56
N ARG A 88 -11.33 25.44 12.18
CA ARG A 88 -10.26 24.56 11.70
C ARG A 88 -9.94 23.48 12.72
N GLU A 89 -9.74 23.84 13.99
CA GLU A 89 -9.47 22.85 15.04
C GLU A 89 -10.63 21.86 15.23
N ALA A 90 -11.88 22.35 15.21
CA ALA A 90 -13.06 21.51 15.35
C ALA A 90 -13.18 20.50 14.20
N LYS A 91 -12.97 20.94 12.95
CA LYS A 91 -12.97 20.05 11.78
C LYS A 91 -11.81 19.05 11.83
N LEU A 92 -10.61 19.45 12.25
CA LEU A 92 -9.49 18.53 12.45
C LEU A 92 -9.83 17.47 13.52
N LYS A 93 -10.44 17.88 14.64
CA LYS A 93 -10.92 16.96 15.68
C LYS A 93 -11.95 15.97 15.13
N GLU A 94 -12.86 16.44 14.28
CA GLU A 94 -13.86 15.60 13.62
C GLU A 94 -13.19 14.52 12.77
N VAL A 95 -12.24 14.89 11.89
CA VAL A 95 -11.47 13.94 11.06
C VAL A 95 -10.79 12.88 11.94
N ILE A 96 -10.07 13.31 12.99
CA ILE A 96 -9.36 12.41 13.90
C ILE A 96 -10.32 11.44 14.60
N SER A 97 -11.49 11.93 15.02
CA SER A 97 -12.45 11.13 15.78
C SER A 97 -13.20 10.10 14.91
N ARG A 98 -13.62 10.49 13.70
CA ARG A 98 -14.44 9.66 12.81
C ARG A 98 -13.60 8.68 11.99
N TYR A 99 -12.38 9.06 11.62
CA TYR A 99 -11.56 8.31 10.67
C TYR A 99 -10.23 7.83 11.27
N ARG A 100 -10.21 7.38 12.54
CA ARG A 100 -8.97 7.04 13.26
C ARG A 100 -7.98 6.13 12.51
N GLY A 101 -8.47 5.21 11.68
CA GLY A 101 -7.60 4.29 10.91
C GLY A 101 -7.11 4.83 9.56
N ALA A 102 -7.57 6.01 9.15
CA ALA A 102 -7.28 6.58 7.84
C ALA A 102 -5.98 7.42 7.90
N PRO A 103 -5.08 7.33 6.90
CA PRO A 103 -3.91 8.20 6.77
C PRO A 103 -4.21 9.70 6.95
N SER A 104 -5.33 10.18 6.42
CA SER A 104 -5.77 11.58 6.58
C SER A 104 -6.06 11.97 8.04
N ALA A 105 -6.51 11.04 8.88
CA ALA A 105 -6.67 11.32 10.31
C ALA A 105 -5.33 11.42 11.04
N SER A 106 -4.32 10.64 10.62
CA SER A 106 -2.95 10.81 11.11
C SER A 106 -2.43 12.20 10.72
N LEU A 107 -2.58 12.61 9.46
CA LEU A 107 -2.20 13.97 9.05
C LEU A 107 -2.93 15.06 9.83
N ALA A 108 -4.22 14.87 10.11
CA ALA A 108 -5.01 15.81 10.91
C ALA A 108 -4.42 16.02 12.32
N LEU A 109 -3.82 14.99 12.95
CA LEU A 109 -3.10 15.15 14.23
C LEU A 109 -1.92 16.11 14.09
N LEU A 110 -1.08 15.92 13.06
CA LEU A 110 0.08 16.77 12.82
C LEU A 110 -0.32 18.23 12.58
N PHE A 111 -1.37 18.47 11.79
CA PHE A 111 -1.88 19.82 11.55
C PHE A 111 -2.50 20.45 12.81
N ARG A 112 -3.23 19.67 13.61
CA ARG A 112 -3.82 20.15 14.86
C ARG A 112 -2.75 20.46 15.91
N ALA A 113 -1.70 19.65 15.97
CA ALA A 113 -0.54 19.91 16.81
C ALA A 113 0.09 21.27 16.48
N ARG A 114 0.36 21.55 15.19
CA ARG A 114 0.89 22.86 14.75
C ARG A 114 -0.04 24.01 15.11
N LEU A 115 -1.35 23.84 14.93
CA LEU A 115 -2.34 24.85 15.32
C LEU A 115 -2.27 25.16 16.82
N ARG A 116 -2.18 24.12 17.65
CA ARG A 116 -2.07 24.21 19.11
C ARG A 116 -0.74 24.81 19.56
N MET A 117 0.36 24.49 18.87
CA MET A 117 1.65 25.16 19.08
C MET A 117 1.54 26.67 18.87
N GLY A 118 0.89 27.10 17.77
CA GLY A 118 0.64 28.53 17.52
C GLY A 118 -0.18 29.22 18.61
N GLN A 119 -1.02 28.47 19.32
CA GLN A 119 -1.80 28.93 20.47
C GLN A 119 -1.11 28.73 21.82
N LYS A 120 0.16 28.29 21.83
CA LYS A 120 0.94 27.94 23.03
C LYS A 120 0.33 26.83 23.89
N ARG A 121 -0.54 26.01 23.32
CA ARG A 121 -1.16 24.83 23.96
C ARG A 121 -0.22 23.63 23.86
N TRP A 122 0.95 23.75 24.47
CA TRP A 122 2.08 22.83 24.32
C TRP A 122 1.75 21.39 24.72
N GLN A 123 1.04 21.20 25.84
CA GLN A 123 0.68 19.88 26.33
C GLN A 123 -0.27 19.13 25.37
N GLU A 124 -1.19 19.86 24.73
CA GLU A 124 -2.11 19.28 23.76
C GLU A 124 -1.43 19.01 22.41
N ALA A 125 -0.49 19.87 22.01
CA ALA A 125 0.35 19.64 20.84
C ALA A 125 1.24 18.40 21.03
N GLN A 126 1.83 18.23 22.22
CA GLN A 126 2.62 17.05 22.55
C GLN A 126 1.81 15.76 22.35
N ARG A 127 0.61 15.69 22.92
CA ARG A 127 -0.28 14.51 22.80
C ARG A 127 -0.62 14.19 21.35
N ASP A 128 -0.89 15.21 20.54
CA ASP A 128 -1.21 15.02 19.12
C ASP A 128 0.00 14.49 18.33
N LEU A 129 1.20 14.98 18.62
CA LEU A 129 2.44 14.51 17.98
C LEU A 129 2.80 13.08 18.41
N GLU A 130 2.61 12.73 19.69
CA GLU A 130 2.83 11.38 20.20
C GLU A 130 1.83 10.38 19.59
N ASP A 131 0.54 10.72 19.50
CA ASP A 131 -0.46 9.89 18.81
C ASP A 131 -0.12 9.74 17.31
N PHE A 132 0.36 10.82 16.67
CA PHE A 132 0.82 10.76 15.28
C PHE A 132 2.00 9.80 15.10
N LEU A 133 3.03 9.90 15.94
CA LEU A 133 4.21 9.03 15.91
C LEU A 133 3.87 7.57 16.24
N GLY A 134 2.91 7.35 17.14
CA GLY A 134 2.39 6.02 17.46
C GLY A 134 1.68 5.31 16.31
N ARG A 135 1.32 6.03 15.24
CA ARG A 135 0.69 5.49 14.03
C ARG A 135 1.68 5.10 12.93
N SER A 136 2.97 5.07 13.25
CA SER A 136 4.05 4.71 12.32
C SER A 136 3.98 5.50 11.01
N PRO A 137 4.07 6.85 11.08
CA PRO A 137 4.01 7.69 9.90
C PRO A 137 5.19 7.44 8.96
N PRO A 138 5.08 7.78 7.67
CA PRO A 138 6.19 7.61 6.74
C PRO A 138 7.41 8.46 7.17
N PRO A 139 8.64 8.04 6.86
CA PRO A 139 9.85 8.63 7.45
C PRO A 139 9.99 10.16 7.35
N PRO A 140 9.60 10.83 6.24
CA PRO A 140 9.66 12.29 6.17
C PRO A 140 8.72 12.98 7.16
N LEU A 141 7.52 12.42 7.37
CA LEU A 141 6.55 12.97 8.32
C LEU A 141 6.91 12.60 9.77
N GLU A 142 7.44 11.40 9.98
CA GLU A 142 8.03 10.99 11.27
C GLU A 142 9.10 11.99 11.70
N THR A 143 10.04 12.29 10.79
CA THR A 143 11.10 13.28 11.02
C THR A 143 10.51 14.64 11.38
N ALA A 144 9.58 15.16 10.57
CA ALA A 144 8.95 16.45 10.83
C ALA A 144 8.25 16.50 12.20
N ALA A 145 7.56 15.42 12.59
CA ALA A 145 6.90 15.32 13.89
C ALA A 145 7.89 15.28 15.06
N GLN A 146 9.02 14.57 14.93
CA GLN A 146 10.09 14.58 15.95
C GLN A 146 10.68 15.98 16.14
N CYS A 147 10.90 16.72 15.04
CA CYS A 147 11.42 18.09 15.14
C CYS A 147 10.41 19.02 15.85
N LEU A 148 9.12 18.93 15.50
CA LEU A 148 8.07 19.69 16.20
C LEU A 148 7.94 19.29 17.67
N LEU A 149 8.14 18.01 17.99
CA LEU A 149 8.10 17.51 19.36
C LEU A 149 9.27 18.07 20.20
N ALA A 150 10.46 18.22 19.60
CA ALA A 150 11.59 18.90 20.23
C ALA A 150 11.25 20.36 20.56
N ASP A 151 10.63 21.10 19.63
CA ASP A 151 10.18 22.47 19.88
C ASP A 151 9.15 22.55 21.01
N VAL A 152 8.21 21.61 21.03
CA VAL A 152 7.19 21.49 22.08
C VAL A 152 7.82 21.20 23.44
N TYR A 153 8.80 20.31 23.53
CA TYR A 153 9.51 20.02 24.78
C TYR A 153 10.33 21.22 25.25
N ARG A 154 11.03 21.89 24.33
CA ARG A 154 11.78 23.11 24.64
C ARG A 154 10.87 24.21 25.18
N ALA A 155 9.70 24.41 24.59
CA ALA A 155 8.71 25.39 25.06
C ALA A 155 8.12 25.04 26.45
N GLN A 156 8.16 23.77 26.84
CA GLN A 156 7.76 23.30 28.17
C GLN A 156 8.89 23.31 29.20
N GLY A 157 10.13 23.65 28.82
CA GLY A 157 11.30 23.58 29.70
C GLY A 157 11.88 22.17 29.91
N LYS A 158 11.44 21.21 29.09
CA LYS A 158 11.86 19.80 29.12
C LYS A 158 13.11 19.59 28.25
N ALA A 159 14.26 20.01 28.77
CA ALA A 159 15.50 20.08 27.98
C ALA A 159 15.99 18.69 27.52
N GLU A 160 15.97 17.69 28.40
CA GLU A 160 16.43 16.32 28.08
C GLU A 160 15.54 15.68 27.00
N GLU A 161 14.22 15.81 27.13
CA GLU A 161 13.29 15.27 26.13
C GLU A 161 13.37 16.02 24.80
N ALA A 162 13.64 17.32 24.83
CA ALA A 162 13.85 18.12 23.63
C ALA A 162 15.11 17.67 22.86
N GLU A 163 16.21 17.44 23.56
CA GLU A 163 17.45 16.95 22.98
C GLU A 163 17.26 15.55 22.36
N ALA A 164 16.65 14.62 23.11
CA ALA A 164 16.35 13.29 22.60
C ALA A 164 15.43 13.30 21.36
N ALA A 165 14.44 14.19 21.31
CA ALA A 165 13.58 14.35 20.13
C ALA A 165 14.33 14.97 18.95
N LEU A 166 15.24 15.92 19.20
CA LEU A 166 16.07 16.55 18.18
C LEU A 166 17.07 15.56 17.58
N GLU A 167 17.69 14.70 18.38
CA GLU A 167 18.56 13.63 17.89
C GLU A 167 17.82 12.69 16.94
N ARG A 168 16.60 12.27 17.31
CA ARG A 168 15.74 11.46 16.43
C ARG A 168 15.42 12.18 15.13
N CYS A 169 15.05 13.47 15.21
CA CYS A 169 14.84 14.33 14.04
C CYS A 169 16.08 14.35 13.12
N GLN A 170 17.29 14.49 13.66
CA GLN A 170 18.52 14.56 12.87
C GLN A 170 18.95 13.22 12.27
N GLN A 171 18.93 12.13 13.04
CA GLN A 171 19.34 10.80 12.58
C GLN A 171 18.45 10.32 11.43
N ARG A 172 17.14 10.50 11.57
CA ARG A 172 16.15 10.09 10.55
C ARG A 172 16.24 10.97 9.30
N GLY A 173 16.45 12.28 9.47
CA GLY A 173 16.61 13.23 8.37
C GLY A 173 17.84 12.97 7.51
N LYS A 174 18.99 12.65 8.12
CA LYS A 174 20.23 12.30 7.41
C LYS A 174 20.08 10.99 6.62
N GLY A 175 19.58 9.93 7.26
CA GLY A 175 19.44 8.62 6.61
C GLY A 175 18.49 8.64 5.40
N TRP A 176 17.46 9.48 5.41
CA TRP A 176 16.61 9.67 4.24
C TRP A 176 17.32 10.44 3.13
N MET A 177 18.00 11.56 3.43
CA MET A 177 18.71 12.35 2.41
C MET A 177 19.83 11.55 1.73
N GLU A 178 20.54 10.71 2.49
CA GLU A 178 21.59 9.82 1.97
C GLU A 178 21.03 8.69 1.08
N ALA A 179 19.81 8.21 1.33
CA ALA A 179 19.18 7.18 0.50
C ALA A 179 18.77 7.67 -0.91
N TYR A 180 18.75 8.98 -1.13
CA TYR A 180 18.38 9.62 -2.39
C TYR A 180 19.50 10.48 -3.00
N ALA A 181 20.70 10.48 -2.39
CA ALA A 181 21.91 11.12 -2.91
C ALA A 181 22.73 10.14 -3.75
#